data_AF-A0A220S851-F1
#
_entry.id   AF-A0A220S851-F1
#
_cell.length_a   1.000
_cell.length_b   1.000
_cell.length_c   1.000
_cell.angle_alpha   90.00
_cell.angle_beta   90.00
_cell.angle_gamma   90.00
#
_symmetry.space_group_name_H-M   'P 1'
#
loop_
_entity.id
_entity.type
_entity.pdbx_description
1 polymer ?
#
loop_
_entity_poly.entity_id
_entity_poly.type
_entity_poly.pdbx_seq_one_letter_code
_entity_poly.pdbx_strand_id
1 'polypeptide(L)'
;MTRKQIENRIKKNEDRIKSINQQNRDLFLQSLLITDQEQQYSETYIEIGRGKSKESVLMGKITWKENCIDEDTGEVITIERSQFVKRNGDWIV
;
A
#
# COMPACT_ATOMS: atom_id res chain seq x y z
N MET A 1 35.13 -20.56 15.33
CA MET A 1 33.69 -20.24 15.36
C MET A 1 32.94 -21.55 15.57
N THR A 2 32.07 -21.65 16.58
CA THR A 2 31.36 -22.90 16.90
C THR A 2 30.05 -22.99 16.12
N ARG A 3 29.52 -24.21 15.97
CA ARG A 3 28.19 -24.44 15.36
C ARG A 3 27.10 -23.57 16.00
N LYS A 4 27.10 -23.47 17.34
CA LYS A 4 26.18 -22.61 18.10
C LYS A 4 26.34 -21.12 17.78
N GLN A 5 27.57 -20.65 17.53
CA GLN A 5 27.81 -19.26 17.11
C GLN A 5 27.28 -19.00 15.69
N ILE A 6 27.37 -19.98 14.80
CA ILE A 6 26.82 -19.90 13.44
C ILE A 6 25.29 -19.86 13.50
N GLU A 7 24.66 -20.76 14.25
CA GLU A 7 23.19 -20.81 14.43
C GLU A 7 22.64 -19.51 15.02
N ASN A 8 23.31 -18.96 16.05
CA ASN A 8 22.92 -17.67 16.63
C ASN A 8 23.04 -16.51 15.62
N ARG A 9 24.06 -16.53 14.75
CA ARG A 9 24.25 -15.51 13.71
C ARG A 9 23.17 -15.60 12.63
N ILE A 10 22.80 -16.81 12.23
CA ILE A 10 21.70 -17.06 11.28
C ILE A 10 20.40 -16.49 11.84
N LYS A 11 20.02 -16.87 13.06
CA LYS A 11 18.80 -16.37 13.70
C LYS A 11 18.77 -14.84 13.80
N LYS A 12 19.88 -14.23 14.23
CA LYS A 12 19.99 -12.76 14.30
C LYS A 12 19.80 -12.09 12.94
N ASN A 13 20.32 -12.70 11.87
CA ASN A 13 20.14 -12.20 10.52
C ASN A 13 18.69 -12.35 10.05
N GLU A 14 18.04 -13.48 10.34
CA GLU A 14 16.62 -13.71 10.02
C GLU A 14 15.72 -12.70 10.73
N ASP A 15 15.94 -12.46 12.02
CA ASP A 15 15.20 -11.46 12.81
C ASP A 15 15.40 -10.06 12.22
N ARG A 16 16.62 -9.74 11.77
CA ARG A 16 16.93 -8.47 11.11
C ARG A 16 16.22 -8.34 9.77
N ILE A 17 16.21 -9.39 8.94
CA ILE A 17 15.50 -9.40 7.65
C ILE A 17 14.01 -9.16 7.88
N LYS A 18 13.42 -9.86 8.86
CA LYS A 18 12.01 -9.69 9.23
C LYS A 18 11.71 -8.24 9.65
N SER A 19 12.56 -7.63 10.47
CA SER A 19 12.40 -6.25 10.90
C SER A 19 12.51 -5.25 9.75
N ILE A 20 13.48 -5.43 8.84
CA ILE A 20 13.65 -4.56 7.67
C ILE A 20 12.44 -4.67 6.74
N ASN A 21 11.93 -5.89 6.52
CA ASN A 21 10.75 -6.09 5.68
C ASN A 21 9.51 -5.40 6.27
N GLN A 22 9.35 -5.43 7.60
CA GLN A 22 8.27 -4.68 8.25
C GLN A 22 8.44 -3.17 8.05
N GLN A 23 9.64 -2.63 8.25
CA GLN A 23 9.91 -1.21 8.02
C GLN A 23 9.63 -0.79 6.57
N ASN A 24 10.04 -1.62 5.60
CA ASN A 24 9.76 -1.36 4.18
C ASN A 24 8.25 -1.33 3.91
N ARG A 25 7.48 -2.24 4.51
CA ARG A 25 6.02 -2.24 4.39
C ARG A 25 5.42 -0.96 5.00
N ASP A 26 5.87 -0.56 6.17
CA ASP A 26 5.35 0.64 6.85
C ASP A 26 5.68 1.92 6.05
N LEU A 27 6.90 2.02 5.53
CA LEU A 27 7.33 3.12 4.67
C LEU A 27 6.54 3.16 3.36
N PHE A 28 6.30 2.00 2.75
CA PHE A 28 5.45 1.90 1.55
C PHE A 28 4.03 2.38 1.82
N LEU A 29 3.42 1.97 2.94
CA LEU A 29 2.09 2.44 3.33
C LEU A 29 2.11 3.97 3.54
N GLN A 30 3.13 4.51 4.21
CA GLN A 30 3.25 5.97 4.36
C GLN A 30 3.43 6.70 3.03
N SER A 31 4.15 6.13 2.07
CA SER A 31 4.32 6.76 0.74
C SER A 31 3.02 6.84 -0.05
N LEU A 32 2.03 5.98 0.23
CA LEU A 32 0.69 6.09 -0.38
C LEU A 32 -0.07 7.37 0.02
N LEU A 33 0.33 8.04 1.10
CA LEU A 33 -0.26 9.30 1.52
C LEU A 33 0.36 10.51 0.81
N ILE A 34 1.49 10.33 0.13
CA ILE A 34 2.14 11.39 -0.62
C ILE A 34 1.33 11.67 -1.88
N THR A 35 1.08 12.96 -2.11
CA THR A 35 0.33 13.46 -3.25
C THR A 35 1.27 14.23 -4.17
N ASP A 36 1.35 13.80 -5.42
CA ASP A 36 2.14 14.40 -6.48
C ASP A 36 1.38 14.36 -7.83
N GLN A 37 2.09 14.45 -8.95
CA GLN A 37 1.48 14.44 -10.29
C GLN A 37 1.05 13.04 -10.78
N GLU A 38 1.61 11.98 -10.17
CA GLU A 38 1.40 10.59 -10.52
C GLU A 38 0.38 9.91 -9.59
N GLN A 39 0.36 10.30 -8.31
CA GLN A 39 -0.51 9.73 -7.29
C GLN A 39 -1.15 10.82 -6.42
N GLN A 40 -2.42 10.65 -6.07
CA GLN A 40 -3.14 11.51 -5.13
C GLN A 40 -3.83 10.68 -4.05
N TYR A 41 -3.70 11.12 -2.79
CA TYR A 41 -4.45 10.58 -1.66
C TYR A 41 -5.60 11.51 -1.29
N SER A 42 -6.77 10.92 -1.02
CA SER A 42 -7.97 11.66 -0.59
C SER A 42 -8.75 10.88 0.47
N GLU A 43 -9.42 11.59 1.36
CA GLU A 43 -10.31 11.00 2.36
C GLU A 43 -11.73 11.50 2.15
N THR A 44 -12.68 10.58 2.21
CA THR A 44 -14.10 10.91 2.07
C THR A 44 -14.96 10.00 2.93
N TYR A 45 -16.06 10.55 3.45
CA TYR A 45 -17.06 9.75 4.16
C TYR A 45 -17.95 9.06 3.14
N ILE A 46 -18.05 7.74 3.23
CA ILE A 46 -18.98 6.95 2.42
C ILE A 46 -19.95 6.19 3.32
N GLU A 47 -21.17 6.02 2.84
CA GLU A 47 -22.12 5.09 3.45
C GLU A 47 -21.86 3.68 2.93
N ILE A 48 -21.58 2.75 3.83
CA ILE A 48 -21.52 1.32 3.53
C ILE A 48 -22.65 0.58 4.22
N GLY A 49 -23.08 -0.55 3.65
CA GLY A 49 -24.21 -1.32 4.14
C GLY A 49 -25.49 -1.13 3.32
N ARG A 50 -26.59 -1.72 3.79
CA ARG A 50 -27.89 -1.71 3.09
C ARG A 50 -29.01 -1.37 4.06
N GLY A 51 -30.00 -0.60 3.59
CA GLY A 51 -31.20 -0.27 4.37
C GLY A 51 -30.90 0.47 5.67
N LYS A 52 -31.42 -0.04 6.80
CA LYS A 52 -31.22 0.54 8.13
C LYS A 52 -29.83 0.29 8.73
N SER A 53 -29.04 -0.60 8.15
CA SER A 53 -27.67 -0.92 8.58
C SER A 53 -26.61 -0.12 7.83
N LYS A 54 -26.97 1.07 7.33
CA LYS A 54 -26.01 1.99 6.74
C LYS A 54 -25.16 2.61 7.83
N GLU A 55 -23.85 2.52 7.67
CA GLU A 55 -22.87 3.20 8.52
C GLU A 55 -22.04 4.16 7.68
N SER A 56 -21.82 5.36 8.21
CA SER A 56 -20.89 6.32 7.61
C SER A 56 -19.47 5.97 8.08
N VAL A 57 -18.58 5.69 7.13
CA VAL A 57 -17.18 5.37 7.41
C VAL A 57 -16.27 6.33 6.66
N LEU A 58 -15.15 6.70 7.29
CA LEU A 58 -14.11 7.48 6.65
C LEU A 58 -13.25 6.55 5.80
N MET A 59 -13.18 6.78 4.50
CA MET A 59 -12.38 5.97 3.59
C MET A 59 -11.26 6.79 2.97
N GLY A 60 -10.04 6.27 3.06
CA GLY A 60 -8.88 6.80 2.34
C GLY A 60 -8.75 6.12 0.99
N LYS A 61 -8.64 6.92 -0.08
CA LYS A 61 -8.55 6.48 -1.47
C LYS A 61 -7.28 7.04 -2.11
N ILE A 62 -6.49 6.17 -2.72
CA ILE A 62 -5.44 6.58 -3.65
C ILE A 62 -5.98 6.56 -5.07
N THR A 63 -5.55 7.53 -5.87
CA THR A 63 -5.76 7.58 -7.31
C THR A 63 -4.39 7.74 -7.95
N TRP A 64 -4.06 6.95 -8.97
CA TRP A 64 -2.76 7.04 -9.63
C TRP A 64 -2.86 6.81 -11.13
N LYS A 65 -1.86 7.29 -11.87
CA LYS A 65 -1.74 7.08 -13.31
C LYS A 65 -0.92 5.83 -13.58
N GLU A 66 -1.47 4.92 -14.38
CA GLU A 66 -0.80 3.73 -14.86
C GLU A 66 -0.58 3.88 -16.36
N ASN A 67 0.68 3.89 -16.79
CA ASN A 67 1.03 3.97 -18.20
C ASN A 67 1.14 2.55 -18.78
N CYS A 68 0.30 2.25 -19.76
CA CYS A 68 0.37 1.02 -20.54
C CYS A 68 0.92 1.36 -21.93
N ILE A 69 1.94 0.62 -22.37
CA ILE A 69 2.47 0.73 -23.73
C ILE A 69 1.71 -0.27 -24.58
N ASP A 70 1.08 0.18 -25.65
CA ASP A 70 0.50 -0.70 -26.65
C ASP A 70 1.63 -1.34 -27.48
N GLU A 71 1.71 -2.67 -27.46
CA GLU A 71 2.77 -3.42 -28.15
C GLU A 71 2.63 -3.35 -29.68
N ASP A 72 1.43 -3.11 -30.21
CA ASP A 72 1.17 -3.06 -31.64
C ASP A 72 1.49 -1.68 -32.26
N THR A 73 1.22 -0.60 -31.50
CA THR A 73 1.39 0.79 -31.99
C THR A 73 2.57 1.52 -31.37
N GLY A 74 3.07 1.08 -30.21
CA GLY A 74 4.08 1.76 -29.41
C GLY A 74 3.57 3.01 -28.69
N GLU A 75 2.26 3.30 -28.73
CA GLU A 75 1.66 4.44 -28.05
C GLU A 75 1.54 4.20 -26.54
N VAL A 76 1.68 5.27 -25.75
CA VAL A 76 1.51 5.23 -24.29
C VAL A 76 0.08 5.65 -23.95
N ILE A 77 -0.68 4.71 -23.40
CA ILE A 77 -2.03 4.94 -22.89
C ILE A 77 -1.94 5.12 -21.37
N THR A 78 -2.27 6.30 -20.88
CA THR A 78 -2.36 6.57 -19.43
C THR A 78 -3.76 6.25 -18.92
N ILE A 79 -3.84 5.32 -17.96
CA ILE A 79 -5.08 4.90 -17.31
C ILE A 79 -5.08 5.44 -15.88
N GLU A 80 -6.12 6.20 -15.51
CA GLU A 80 -6.33 6.57 -14.12
C GLU A 80 -6.93 5.39 -13.34
N ARG A 81 -6.19 4.91 -12.35
CA ARG A 81 -6.57 3.84 -11.44
C ARG A 81 -6.90 4.42 -10.08
N SER A 82 -7.67 3.67 -9.29
CA SER A 82 -7.89 4.05 -7.90
C SER A 82 -8.21 2.88 -7.00
N GLN A 83 -7.87 3.01 -5.72
CA GLN A 83 -8.06 1.97 -4.71
C GLN A 83 -8.31 2.58 -3.34
N PHE A 84 -9.20 1.95 -2.56
CA PHE A 84 -9.35 2.28 -1.15
C PHE A 84 -8.25 1.61 -0.33
N VAL A 85 -7.55 2.40 0.48
CA VAL A 85 -6.38 1.96 1.26
C VAL A 85 -6.56 2.09 2.75
N LYS A 86 -7.50 2.93 3.21
CA LYS A 86 -7.85 3.08 4.62
C LYS A 86 -9.34 3.02 4.88
N ARG A 87 -9.72 2.48 6.04
CA ARG A 87 -11.07 2.53 6.60
C ARG A 87 -10.98 2.97 8.06
N ASN A 88 -11.63 4.08 8.41
CA ASN A 88 -11.64 4.68 9.75
C ASN A 88 -10.23 4.89 10.34
N GLY A 89 -9.25 5.20 9.49
CA GLY A 89 -7.85 5.43 9.88
C GLY A 89 -6.94 4.20 9.75
N ASP A 90 -7.51 3.00 9.67
CA ASP A 90 -6.75 1.74 9.59
C ASP A 90 -6.47 1.32 8.14
N TRP A 91 -5.26 0.81 7.89
CA TRP A 91 -4.88 0.27 6.58
C TRP A 91 -5.62 -1.03 6.27
N ILE A 92 -6.18 -1.15 5.06
CA ILE A 92 -6.92 -2.33 4.60
C ILE A 92 -6.19 -3.11 3.49
N VAL A 93 -4.90 -2.83 3.29
CA VAL A 93 -4.04 -3.34 2.22
C VAL A 93 -2.99 -4.35 2.70
#